data_AF-A0A4P6V1D7-F1
#
_entry.id   AF-A0A4P6V1D7-F1
#
_cell.length_a   1.000
_cell.length_b   1.000
_cell.length_c   1.000
_cell.angle_alpha   90.00
_cell.angle_beta   90.00
_cell.angle_gamma   90.00
#
_symmetry.space_group_name_H-M   'P 1'
#
loop_
_entity.id
_entity.type
_entity.pdbx_description
1 polymer ?
#
loop_
_entity_poly.entity_id
_entity_poly.type
_entity_poly.pdbx_seq_one_letter_code
_entity_poly.pdbx_strand_id
1 'polypeptide(L)'
;MIDTTIRNPGNEAHRARIKPVGRLLRVHRGDTVLAESRRAVRLMETGRDLYDPVIYVPEADLVAALTPVGGKSTHCPLKGDASYLAFDGTEIAWTYDRPLEGSRMLRGLVAFDAEKVVIEEIGADA
;
A
#
# COMPACT_ATOMS: atom_id res chain seq x y z
N MET A 1 -4.26 -19.26 12.36
CA MET A 1 -4.05 -18.48 11.13
C MET A 1 -4.49 -17.05 11.41
N ILE A 2 -3.64 -16.05 11.18
CA ILE A 2 -4.04 -14.65 11.26
C ILE A 2 -4.99 -14.39 10.08
N ASP A 3 -6.20 -13.90 10.35
CA ASP A 3 -7.11 -13.49 9.27
C ASP A 3 -6.52 -12.23 8.60
N THR A 4 -6.23 -12.35 7.30
CA THR A 4 -5.70 -11.25 6.48
C THR A 4 -6.77 -10.62 5.59
N THR A 5 -8.03 -10.89 5.90
CA THR A 5 -9.19 -10.37 5.18
C THR A 5 -9.77 -9.17 5.90
N ILE A 6 -9.87 -8.06 5.18
CA ILE A 6 -10.57 -6.85 5.60
C ILE A 6 -11.96 -6.91 4.98
N ARG A 7 -13.01 -6.75 5.79
CA ARG A 7 -14.40 -6.83 5.32
C ARG A 7 -15.13 -5.55 5.64
N ASN A 8 -15.99 -5.11 4.73
CA ASN A 8 -16.94 -4.04 5.00
C ASN A 8 -18.17 -4.63 5.72
N PRO A 9 -18.49 -4.19 6.95
CA PRO A 9 -19.68 -4.67 7.66
C PRO A 9 -21.00 -4.32 6.95
N GLY A 10 -21.02 -3.25 6.17
CA GLY A 10 -22.22 -2.78 5.44
C GLY A 10 -22.34 -3.32 4.01
N ASN A 11 -21.35 -4.07 3.51
CA ASN A 11 -21.38 -4.66 2.17
C ASN A 11 -20.41 -5.85 2.08
N GLU A 12 -20.91 -7.08 2.15
CA GLU A 12 -20.09 -8.29 2.12
C GLU A 12 -19.30 -8.48 0.81
N ALA A 13 -19.80 -7.93 -0.31
CA ALA A 13 -19.08 -7.98 -1.58
C ALA A 13 -17.83 -7.07 -1.56
N HIS A 14 -17.82 -6.04 -0.71
CA HIS A 14 -16.69 -5.13 -0.56
C HIS A 14 -15.70 -5.65 0.49
N ARG A 15 -14.61 -6.26 0.02
CA ARG A 15 -13.57 -6.87 0.87
C ARG A 15 -12.19 -6.69 0.27
N ALA A 16 -11.18 -6.75 1.12
CA ALA A 16 -9.78 -6.81 0.70
C ALA A 16 -9.08 -7.99 1.35
N ARG A 17 -8.07 -8.55 0.69
CA ARG A 17 -7.21 -9.59 1.23
C ARG A 17 -5.76 -9.19 1.08
N ILE A 18 -4.98 -9.42 2.14
CA ILE A 18 -3.55 -9.16 2.15
C ILE A 18 -2.79 -10.48 2.05
N LYS A 19 -1.77 -10.51 1.21
CA LYS A 19 -0.83 -11.62 1.07
C LYS A 19 0.61 -11.09 1.07
N PRO A 20 1.57 -11.80 1.68
CA PRO A 20 2.98 -11.48 1.50
C PRO A 20 3.34 -11.51 0.00
N VAL A 21 4.22 -10.61 -0.43
CA VAL A 21 4.83 -10.69 -1.77
C VAL A 21 5.75 -11.91 -1.85
N GLY A 22 6.49 -12.20 -0.77
CA GLY A 22 7.34 -13.40 -0.69
C GLY A 22 8.67 -13.29 -1.44
N ARG A 23 8.95 -12.13 -2.05
CA ARG A 23 10.21 -11.79 -2.73
C ARG A 23 10.74 -10.46 -2.22
N LEU A 24 12.00 -10.17 -2.54
CA LEU A 24 12.51 -8.81 -2.36
C LEU A 24 11.75 -7.91 -3.33
N LEU A 25 11.21 -6.81 -2.85
CA LEU A 25 10.50 -5.83 -3.66
C LEU A 25 11.27 -4.52 -3.63
N ARG A 26 11.48 -3.92 -4.80
CA ARG A 26 12.07 -2.59 -4.95
C ARG A 26 11.07 -1.66 -5.59
N VAL A 27 10.89 -0.48 -4.99
CA VAL A 27 10.10 0.60 -5.55
C VAL A 27 11.04 1.74 -5.90
N HIS A 28 10.95 2.26 -7.11
CA HIS A 28 11.80 3.34 -7.57
C HIS A 28 11.09 4.30 -8.53
N ARG A 29 11.61 5.52 -8.63
CA ARG A 29 11.17 6.54 -9.59
C ARG A 29 12.40 7.14 -10.25
N GLY A 30 12.53 6.95 -11.57
CA GLY A 30 13.80 7.19 -12.25
C GLY A 30 14.91 6.38 -11.58
N ASP A 31 16.06 6.99 -11.33
CA ASP A 31 17.21 6.32 -10.70
C ASP A 31 17.15 6.27 -9.16
N THR A 32 16.09 6.82 -8.54
CA THR A 32 15.98 6.87 -7.07
C THR A 32 15.16 5.71 -6.54
N VAL A 33 15.79 4.89 -5.69
CA VAL A 33 15.11 3.86 -4.90
C VAL A 33 14.35 4.52 -3.76
N LEU A 34 13.04 4.31 -3.75
CA LEU A 34 12.12 4.85 -2.74
C LEU A 34 11.94 3.88 -1.58
N ALA A 35 11.87 2.58 -1.86
CA ALA A 35 11.72 1.53 -0.86
C ALA A 35 12.34 0.21 -1.33
N GLU A 36 12.84 -0.58 -0.39
CA GLU A 36 13.32 -1.93 -0.66
C GLU A 36 12.94 -2.86 0.51
N SER A 37 12.16 -3.91 0.24
CA SER A 37 11.55 -4.72 1.31
C SER A 37 11.36 -6.18 0.96
N ARG A 38 11.68 -7.07 1.92
CA ARG A 38 11.24 -8.49 1.91
C ARG A 38 9.94 -8.72 2.69
N ARG A 39 9.40 -7.65 3.27
CA ARG A 39 8.20 -7.65 4.12
C ARG A 39 7.00 -7.00 3.42
N ALA A 40 7.16 -6.63 2.14
CA ALA A 40 6.10 -6.09 1.32
C ALA A 40 4.91 -7.05 1.25
N VAL A 41 3.72 -6.47 1.22
CA VAL A 41 2.46 -7.20 1.07
C VAL A 41 1.67 -6.66 -0.12
N ARG A 42 0.93 -7.56 -0.75
CA ARG A 42 -0.01 -7.25 -1.82
C ARG A 42 -1.43 -7.27 -1.25
N LEU A 43 -2.16 -6.19 -1.47
CA LEU A 43 -3.58 -6.08 -1.17
C LEU A 43 -4.39 -6.27 -2.46
N MET A 44 -5.32 -7.24 -2.44
CA MET A 44 -6.29 -7.46 -3.51
C MET A 44 -7.66 -7.05 -2.99
N GLU A 45 -8.35 -6.14 -3.67
CA GLU A 45 -9.65 -5.62 -3.24
C GLU A 45 -10.73 -5.88 -4.28
N THR A 46 -11.91 -6.25 -3.79
CA THR A 46 -13.13 -6.33 -4.59
C THR A 46 -14.17 -5.40 -3.98
N GLY A 47 -14.89 -4.65 -4.81
CA GLY A 47 -15.99 -3.79 -4.40
C GLY A 47 -17.06 -3.77 -5.47
N ARG A 48 -17.25 -2.61 -6.12
CA ARG A 48 -18.08 -2.52 -7.33
C ARG A 48 -17.44 -3.21 -8.54
N ASP A 49 -16.13 -3.38 -8.51
CA ASP A 49 -15.32 -4.08 -9.50
C ASP A 49 -14.19 -4.85 -8.78
N LEU A 50 -13.40 -5.62 -9.53
CA LEU A 50 -12.11 -6.16 -9.10
C LEU A 50 -11.03 -5.11 -9.37
N TYR A 51 -10.38 -4.62 -8.32
CA TYR A 51 -9.33 -3.62 -8.44
C TYR A 51 -7.96 -4.28 -8.61
N ASP A 52 -7.06 -3.57 -9.31
CA ASP A 52 -5.67 -4.00 -9.45
C ASP A 52 -4.99 -4.11 -8.09
N PRO A 53 -4.06 -5.08 -7.91
CA PRO A 53 -3.41 -5.27 -6.63
C PRO A 53 -2.51 -4.08 -6.27
N VAL A 54 -2.60 -3.63 -5.03
CA VAL A 54 -1.77 -2.55 -4.50
C VAL A 54 -0.66 -3.15 -3.64
N ILE A 55 0.57 -2.68 -3.85
CA ILE A 55 1.72 -3.03 -3.01
C ILE A 55 1.82 -2.07 -1.83
N TYR A 56 1.94 -2.65 -0.64
CA TYR A 56 2.21 -1.97 0.61
C TYR A 56 3.58 -2.40 1.12
N VAL A 57 4.39 -1.45 1.54
CA VAL A 57 5.73 -1.65 2.11
C VAL A 57 5.73 -1.09 3.53
N PRO A 58 6.38 -1.75 4.52
CA PRO A 58 6.54 -1.15 5.84
C PRO A 58 7.26 0.20 5.74
N GLU A 59 6.80 1.19 6.49
CA GLU A 59 7.45 2.52 6.52
C GLU A 59 8.93 2.43 6.90
N ALA A 60 9.29 1.46 7.76
CA ALA A 60 10.67 1.19 8.16
C ALA A 60 11.57 0.64 7.02
N ASP A 61 10.99 0.25 5.89
CA ASP A 61 11.72 -0.21 4.69
C ASP A 61 11.79 0.87 3.59
N LEU A 62 11.37 2.11 3.89
CA LEU A 62 11.60 3.25 3.01
C LEU A 62 13.08 3.62 3.00
N VAL A 63 13.60 3.87 1.80
CA VAL A 63 15.01 4.27 1.57
C VAL A 63 15.09 5.78 1.39
N ALA A 64 14.13 6.37 0.67
CA ALA A 64 14.02 7.81 0.49
C ALA A 64 12.97 8.40 1.44
N ALA A 65 13.20 9.64 1.87
CA ALA A 65 12.22 10.38 2.65
C ALA A 65 11.03 10.77 1.76
N LEU A 66 9.82 10.50 2.25
CA LEU A 66 8.58 10.97 1.64
C LEU A 66 7.98 12.08 2.52
N THR A 67 7.47 13.12 1.88
CA THR A 67 6.88 14.27 2.59
C THR A 67 5.36 14.22 2.57
N PRO A 68 4.66 14.52 3.69
CA PRO A 68 3.20 14.61 3.70
C PRO A 68 2.65 15.63 2.70
N VAL A 69 1.58 15.27 2.00
CA VAL A 69 0.81 16.19 1.16
C VAL A 69 -0.31 16.79 2.00
N GLY A 70 -0.17 18.08 2.34
CA GLY A 70 -1.15 18.80 3.15
C GLY A 70 -2.49 18.99 2.43
N GLY A 71 -3.59 19.03 3.20
CA GLY A 71 -4.92 19.41 2.71
C GLY A 71 -5.64 18.35 1.86
N LYS A 72 -5.04 17.19 1.60
CA LYS A 72 -5.65 16.09 0.85
C LYS A 72 -5.77 14.83 1.69
N SER A 73 -6.99 14.30 1.76
CA SER A 73 -7.31 13.01 2.37
C SER A 73 -8.49 12.40 1.62
N THR A 74 -8.50 11.09 1.46
CA THR A 74 -9.64 10.36 0.87
C THR A 74 -10.16 9.31 1.83
N HIS A 75 -11.48 9.19 1.92
CA HIS A 75 -12.12 8.23 2.81
C HIS A 75 -12.44 6.92 2.09
N CYS A 76 -11.98 5.80 2.64
CA CYS A 76 -12.30 4.45 2.19
C CYS A 76 -13.16 3.73 3.24
N PRO A 77 -14.33 3.17 2.89
CA PRO A 77 -15.21 2.51 3.86
C PRO A 77 -14.60 1.23 4.47
N LEU A 78 -13.55 0.66 3.87
CA LEU A 78 -12.83 -0.50 4.42
C LEU A 78 -11.66 -0.12 5.31
N LYS A 79 -11.02 1.03 5.02
CA LYS A 79 -9.67 1.32 5.52
C LYS A 79 -9.61 2.58 6.37
N GLY A 80 -10.59 3.47 6.26
CA GLY A 80 -10.58 4.79 6.88
C GLY A 80 -9.96 5.84 5.96
N ASP A 81 -9.32 6.84 6.56
CA ASP A 81 -8.79 8.00 5.85
C ASP A 81 -7.35 7.75 5.38
N ALA A 82 -7.13 7.88 4.07
CA ALA A 82 -5.80 7.83 3.47
C ALA A 82 -5.12 9.19 3.56
N SER A 83 -3.87 9.20 4.02
CA SER A 83 -2.98 10.36 3.99
C SER A 83 -1.96 10.18 2.87
N TYR A 84 -1.72 11.23 2.09
CA TYR A 84 -0.90 11.17 0.89
C TYR A 84 0.54 11.62 1.16
N LEU A 85 1.47 11.00 0.46
CA LEU A 85 2.90 11.20 0.57
C LEU A 85 3.48 11.52 -0.81
N ALA A 86 4.44 12.44 -0.83
CA ALA A 86 5.11 12.89 -2.03
C ALA A 86 6.62 12.65 -1.99
N PHE A 87 7.19 12.45 -3.17
CA PHE A 87 8.63 12.47 -3.41
C PHE A 87 8.91 13.54 -4.46
N ASP A 88 9.82 14.48 -4.15
CA ASP A 88 10.14 15.65 -5.00
C ASP A 88 8.88 16.39 -5.50
N GLY A 89 7.96 16.67 -4.57
CA GLY A 89 6.71 17.39 -4.86
C GLY A 89 5.66 16.61 -5.67
N THR A 90 5.95 15.36 -6.06
CA THR A 90 5.00 14.49 -6.75
C THR A 90 4.34 13.54 -5.77
N GLU A 91 3.02 13.56 -5.66
CA GLU A 91 2.26 12.59 -4.88
C GLU A 91 2.36 11.20 -5.51
N ILE A 92 2.98 10.26 -4.81
CA ILE A 92 3.29 8.92 -5.33
C ILE A 92 2.86 7.78 -4.39
N ALA A 93 2.42 8.11 -3.18
CA ALA A 93 2.16 7.13 -2.15
C ALA A 93 1.06 7.58 -1.20
N TRP A 94 0.52 6.64 -0.44
CA TRP A 94 -0.42 6.91 0.65
C TRP A 94 -0.26 5.93 1.80
N THR A 95 -0.72 6.33 2.98
CA THR A 95 -0.73 5.54 4.21
C THR A 95 -2.10 5.64 4.88
N TYR A 96 -2.41 4.64 5.70
CA TYR A 96 -3.52 4.70 6.65
C TYR A 96 -2.93 4.80 8.06
N ASP A 97 -2.83 6.02 8.58
CA ASP A 97 -2.26 6.26 9.93
C ASP A 97 -3.25 5.94 11.03
N ARG A 98 -4.56 6.01 10.74
CA ARG A 98 -5.64 5.67 11.67
C ARG A 98 -6.65 4.74 10.98
N PRO A 99 -6.23 3.51 10.62
CA PRO A 99 -7.09 2.59 9.92
C PRO A 99 -8.27 2.15 10.80
N LEU A 100 -9.35 1.77 10.15
CA LEU A 100 -10.49 1.14 10.81
C LEU A 100 -10.09 -0.17 11.51
N GLU A 101 -10.93 -0.63 12.43
CA GLU A 101 -10.71 -1.85 13.23
C GLU A 101 -10.38 -3.07 12.36
N GLY A 102 -11.17 -3.31 11.30
CA GLY A 102 -10.97 -4.44 10.40
C GLY A 102 -9.72 -4.34 9.52
N SER A 103 -9.08 -3.17 9.44
CA SER A 103 -7.92 -2.91 8.58
C SER A 103 -6.67 -2.47 9.35
N ARG A 104 -6.62 -2.71 10.67
CA ARG A 104 -5.50 -2.27 11.54
C ARG A 104 -4.13 -2.76 11.09
N MET A 105 -4.08 -3.88 10.38
CA MET A 105 -2.85 -4.44 9.81
C MET A 105 -2.21 -3.59 8.69
N LEU A 106 -2.92 -2.58 8.18
CA LEU A 106 -2.38 -1.59 7.25
C LEU A 106 -1.63 -0.44 7.94
N ARG A 107 -1.72 -0.33 9.27
CA ARG A 107 -1.01 0.71 10.03
C ARG A 107 0.51 0.55 9.87
N GLY A 108 1.19 1.66 9.60
CA GLY A 108 2.65 1.67 9.41
C GLY A 108 3.11 1.06 8.08
N LEU A 109 2.17 0.85 7.15
CA LEU A 109 2.46 0.47 5.78
C LEU A 109 2.17 1.64 4.83
N VAL A 110 3.04 1.80 3.84
CA VAL A 110 2.95 2.78 2.77
C VAL A 110 2.62 2.06 1.47
N ALA A 111 1.52 2.45 0.83
CA ALA A 111 1.18 2.02 -0.51
C ALA A 111 1.76 2.98 -1.55
N PHE A 112 2.08 2.42 -2.72
CA PHE A 112 2.61 3.19 -3.85
C PHE A 112 1.66 3.16 -5.05
N ASP A 113 1.59 4.30 -5.73
CA ASP A 113 0.85 4.50 -6.97
C ASP A 113 1.63 3.92 -8.15
N ALA A 114 1.20 2.74 -8.63
CA ALA A 114 1.88 2.00 -9.69
C ALA A 114 1.91 2.75 -11.05
N GLU A 115 1.13 3.82 -11.23
CA GLU A 115 1.22 4.67 -12.41
C GLU A 115 2.39 5.68 -12.34
N LYS A 116 2.94 5.90 -11.14
CA LYS A 116 3.95 6.95 -10.88
C LYS A 116 5.30 6.43 -10.41
N VAL A 117 5.37 5.16 -10.06
CA VAL A 117 6.60 4.47 -9.66
C VAL A 117 6.71 3.13 -10.36
N VAL A 118 7.94 2.62 -10.47
CA VAL A 118 8.20 1.27 -10.94
C VAL A 118 8.38 0.36 -9.74
N ILE A 119 7.68 -0.77 -9.76
CA ILE A 119 7.71 -1.78 -8.70
C ILE A 119 8.25 -3.08 -9.28
N GLU A 120 9.36 -3.56 -8.71
CA GLU A 120 10.05 -4.75 -9.17
C GLU A 120 10.09 -5.81 -8.06
N GLU A 121 9.71 -7.04 -8.37
CA GLU A 121 9.97 -8.20 -7.52
C GLU A 121 11.32 -8.82 -7.90
N ILE A 122 12.33 -8.59 -7.09
CA ILE A 122 13.69 -9.08 -7.26
C ILE A 122 13.78 -10.50 -6.69
N GLY A 123 13.96 -11.47 -7.58
CA GLY A 123 14.15 -12.88 -7.21
C GLY A 123 14.10 -13.78 -8.44
N ALA A 124 15.16 -14.56 -8.62
CA ALA A 124 15.57 -15.27 -9.82
C ALA A 124 14.41 -15.81 -10.69
N ASP A 125 14.40 -15.38 -11.95
CA ASP A 125 14.08 -16.30 -13.03
C ASP A 125 15.05 -17.48 -12.89
N ALA A 126 14.51 -18.65 -12.55
CA ALA A 126 15.14 -19.94 -12.74
C ALA A 126 14.35 -20.66 -13.84
#